data_AF-Q9QXL6-F1
#
_entry.id   AF-Q9QXL6-F1
#
_cell.length_a   1.000
_cell.length_b   1.000
_cell.length_c   1.000
_cell.angle_alpha   90.00
_cell.angle_beta   90.00
_cell.angle_gamma   90.00
#
_symmetry.space_group_name_H-M   'P 1'
#
loop_
_entity.id
_entity.type
_entity.pdbx_description
1 polymer ?
#
loop_
_entity_poly.entity_id
_entity_poly.type
_entity_poly.pdbx_seq_one_letter_code
_entity_poly.pdbx_strand_id
1 'polypeptide(L)'
;PEHDPVRDQGWYVNRRPRQGLLEEYGVRACTLVQFLGDAIVLPAGTLHQVQNFHSCIQVTEDFVSPEHLVQSFHLTQELRLLKEEINYDDKLQVKNILYHAVKEMVRALKMHEDEVEDMEDT
;
A
#
# COMPACT_ATOMS: atom_id res chain seq x y z
N PRO A 1 6.60 1.71 -26.98
CA PRO A 1 6.21 1.31 -25.61
C PRO A 1 7.42 0.71 -24.89
N GLU A 2 7.98 1.44 -23.94
CA GLU A 2 9.08 0.95 -23.12
C GLU A 2 8.58 -0.21 -22.25
N HIS A 3 9.27 -1.35 -22.31
CA HIS A 3 8.96 -2.55 -21.55
C HIS A 3 9.42 -2.33 -20.09
N ASP A 4 8.47 -2.23 -19.15
CA ASP A 4 8.78 -2.13 -17.72
C ASP A 4 8.61 -3.52 -17.07
N PRO A 5 9.71 -4.24 -16.81
CA PRO A 5 9.66 -5.61 -16.31
C PRO A 5 9.07 -5.73 -14.89
N VAL A 6 9.06 -4.64 -14.12
CA VAL A 6 8.43 -4.63 -12.78
C VAL A 6 6.92 -4.57 -12.91
N ARG A 7 6.41 -3.81 -13.88
CA ARG A 7 4.97 -3.66 -14.13
C ARG A 7 4.37 -4.85 -14.87
N ASP A 8 5.13 -5.45 -15.77
CA ASP A 8 4.66 -6.57 -16.59
C ASP A 8 4.51 -7.87 -15.80
N GLN A 9 5.08 -7.96 -14.59
CA GLN A 9 4.96 -9.09 -13.65
C GLN A 9 5.30 -10.47 -14.27
N GLY A 10 6.01 -10.51 -15.39
CA GLY A 10 6.31 -11.75 -16.14
C GLY A 10 7.50 -12.54 -15.61
N TRP A 11 8.20 -12.05 -14.58
CA TRP A 11 9.48 -12.59 -14.13
C TRP A 11 9.47 -12.95 -12.65
N TYR A 12 9.94 -14.14 -12.30
CA TYR A 12 10.26 -14.50 -10.91
C TYR A 12 11.78 -14.38 -10.67
N VAL A 13 12.16 -13.61 -9.65
CA VAL A 13 13.55 -13.28 -9.32
C VAL A 13 14.18 -14.44 -8.54
N ASN A 14 14.63 -15.43 -9.29
CA ASN A 14 15.36 -16.59 -8.79
C ASN A 14 16.73 -16.23 -8.19
N ARG A 15 17.40 -17.23 -7.58
CA ARG A 15 18.69 -17.05 -6.89
C ARG A 15 19.76 -16.32 -7.73
N ARG A 16 19.90 -16.65 -9.01
CA ARG A 16 20.93 -16.04 -9.88
C ARG A 16 20.66 -14.53 -10.12
N PRO A 17 19.49 -14.11 -10.65
CA PRO A 17 19.16 -12.69 -10.75
C PRO A 17 19.24 -11.93 -9.42
N ARG A 18 18.79 -12.55 -8.33
CA ARG A 18 18.84 -11.94 -6.99
C ARG A 18 20.26 -11.65 -6.51
N GLN A 19 21.19 -12.55 -6.80
CA GLN A 19 22.61 -12.35 -6.51
C GLN A 19 23.17 -11.20 -7.34
N GLY A 20 22.86 -11.14 -8.64
CA GLY A 20 23.27 -10.02 -9.51
C GLY A 20 22.71 -8.68 -9.04
N LEU A 21 21.43 -8.62 -8.64
CA LEU A 21 20.82 -7.40 -8.06
C LEU A 21 21.55 -6.91 -6.81
N LEU A 22 22.02 -7.82 -5.96
CA LEU A 22 22.79 -7.46 -4.78
C LEU A 22 24.20 -6.99 -5.15
N GLU A 23 24.90 -7.71 -6.01
CA GLU A 23 26.30 -7.44 -6.36
C GLU A 23 26.47 -6.20 -7.24
N GLU A 24 25.61 -6.01 -8.23
CA GLU A 24 25.70 -4.93 -9.22
C GLU A 24 25.00 -3.65 -8.76
N TYR A 25 23.89 -3.77 -8.03
CA TYR A 25 23.02 -2.64 -7.68
C TYR A 25 22.82 -2.44 -6.18
N GLY A 26 23.37 -3.32 -5.32
CA GLY A 26 23.19 -3.25 -3.86
C GLY A 26 21.75 -3.50 -3.41
N VAL A 27 20.88 -4.02 -4.29
CA VAL A 27 19.47 -4.27 -3.99
C VAL A 27 19.36 -5.52 -3.13
N ARG A 28 18.90 -5.34 -1.89
CA ARG A 28 18.72 -6.44 -0.93
C ARG A 28 17.30 -6.99 -1.02
N ALA A 29 17.20 -8.31 -1.11
CA ALA A 29 15.92 -9.02 -1.00
C ALA A 29 15.74 -9.59 0.41
N CYS A 30 14.59 -9.34 1.03
CA CYS A 30 14.19 -10.03 2.26
C CYS A 30 13.46 -11.33 1.89
N THR A 31 13.78 -12.44 2.56
CA THR A 31 13.07 -13.71 2.36
C THR A 31 12.29 -14.03 3.63
N LEU A 32 10.98 -14.23 3.48
CA LEU A 32 10.08 -14.59 4.58
C LEU A 32 9.41 -15.93 4.25
N VAL A 33 9.34 -16.81 5.24
CA VAL A 33 8.61 -18.07 5.15
C VAL A 33 7.28 -17.91 5.89
N GLN A 34 6.17 -18.06 5.19
CA GLN A 34 4.83 -17.98 5.77
C GLN A 34 4.36 -19.37 6.19
N PHE A 35 3.93 -19.52 7.44
CA PHE A 35 3.27 -20.72 7.95
C PHE A 35 1.75 -20.52 8.05
N LEU A 36 1.03 -21.63 8.26
CA LEU A 36 -0.42 -21.59 8.46
C LEU A 36 -0.75 -20.74 9.70
N GLY A 37 -1.59 -19.73 9.51
CA GLY A 37 -2.02 -18.80 10.56
C GLY A 37 -1.22 -17.50 10.61
N ASP A 38 -0.12 -17.38 9.87
CA ASP A 38 0.65 -16.14 9.81
C ASP A 38 -0.05 -15.08 8.96
N ALA A 39 -0.12 -13.86 9.50
CA ALA A 39 -0.52 -12.66 8.78
C ALA A 39 0.73 -11.84 8.41
N ILE A 40 0.91 -11.55 7.12
CA ILE A 40 2.01 -10.73 6.62
C ILE A 40 1.44 -9.36 6.26
N VAL A 41 1.98 -8.31 6.88
CA VAL A 41 1.62 -6.92 6.58
C VAL A 41 2.71 -6.30 5.71
N LEU A 42 2.33 -5.83 4.52
CA LEU A 42 3.24 -5.18 3.58
C LEU A 42 2.85 -3.70 3.40
N PRO A 43 3.79 -2.76 3.59
CA PRO A 43 3.54 -1.35 3.31
C PRO A 43 3.24 -1.06 1.83
N ALA A 44 2.56 0.03 1.56
CA ALA A 44 2.29 0.49 0.20
C ALA A 44 3.60 0.65 -0.60
N GLY A 45 3.60 0.17 -1.84
CA GLY A 45 4.77 0.21 -2.72
C GLY A 45 5.79 -0.90 -2.50
N THR A 46 5.56 -1.81 -1.55
CA THR A 46 6.45 -2.96 -1.35
C THR A 46 6.36 -3.93 -2.52
N LEU A 47 7.46 -4.07 -3.27
CA LEU A 47 7.61 -5.11 -4.29
C LEU A 47 7.85 -6.46 -3.60
N HIS A 48 7.02 -7.45 -3.93
CA HIS A 48 7.12 -8.79 -3.36
C HIS A 48 6.77 -9.86 -4.39
N GLN A 49 7.28 -11.07 -4.17
CA GLN A 49 7.00 -12.25 -4.99
C GLN A 49 6.76 -13.45 -4.09
N VAL A 50 5.82 -14.31 -4.46
CA VAL A 50 5.38 -15.44 -3.66
C VAL A 50 5.69 -16.74 -4.40
N GLN A 51 6.23 -17.72 -3.67
CA GLN A 51 6.45 -19.08 -4.17
C GLN A 51 5.85 -20.07 -3.18
N ASN A 52 4.80 -20.77 -3.63
CA ASN A 52 4.12 -21.79 -2.83
C ASN A 52 4.88 -23.12 -2.89
N PHE A 53 5.40 -23.57 -1.75
CA PHE A 53 6.04 -24.89 -1.62
C PHE A 53 5.03 -26.03 -1.44
N HIS A 54 3.83 -25.70 -0.96
CA HIS A 54 2.69 -26.60 -0.79
C HIS A 54 1.43 -25.97 -1.40
N SER A 55 0.34 -26.74 -1.52
CA SER A 55 -0.96 -26.17 -1.87
C SER A 55 -1.42 -25.19 -0.78
N CYS A 56 -1.67 -23.94 -1.15
CA CYS A 56 -2.02 -22.86 -0.23
C CYS A 56 -3.28 -22.13 -0.72
N ILE A 57 -4.08 -21.63 0.22
CA ILE A 57 -5.13 -20.63 -0.02
C ILE A 57 -4.73 -19.40 0.79
N GLN A 58 -4.72 -18.23 0.16
CA GLN A 58 -4.38 -16.97 0.80
C GLN A 58 -5.58 -16.01 0.71
N VAL A 59 -5.82 -15.29 1.80
CA VAL A 59 -6.78 -14.19 1.85
C VAL A 59 -5.98 -12.91 2.04
N THR A 60 -6.23 -11.93 1.18
CA THR A 60 -5.55 -10.64 1.20
C THR A 60 -6.60 -9.55 1.38
N GLU A 61 -6.30 -8.60 2.27
CA GLU A 61 -7.13 -7.42 2.50
C GLU A 61 -6.24 -6.18 2.37
N ASP A 62 -6.66 -5.23 1.53
CA ASP A 62 -5.97 -3.97 1.35
C ASP A 62 -6.49 -2.94 2.36
N PHE A 63 -5.59 -2.13 2.93
CA PHE A 63 -5.96 -1.07 3.86
C PHE A 63 -5.15 0.21 3.64
N VAL A 64 -5.67 1.35 4.11
CA VAL A 64 -4.98 2.64 4.05
C VAL A 64 -4.55 3.04 5.46
N SER A 65 -3.25 3.12 5.68
CA SER A 65 -2.65 3.65 6.91
C SER A 65 -2.29 5.12 6.74
N PRO A 66 -2.42 5.96 7.80
CA PRO A 66 -1.99 7.35 7.75
C PRO A 66 -0.52 7.52 7.33
N GLU A 67 0.35 6.64 7.80
CA GLU A 67 1.80 6.68 7.58
C GLU A 67 2.17 6.54 6.10
N HIS A 68 1.36 5.83 5.32
CA HIS A 68 1.63 5.56 3.91
C HIS A 68 0.64 6.24 2.96
N LEU A 69 -0.24 7.12 3.46
CA LEU A 69 -1.31 7.72 2.69
C LEU A 69 -0.80 8.44 1.43
N VAL A 70 0.26 9.23 1.56
CA VAL A 70 0.86 9.98 0.44
C VAL A 70 1.38 9.04 -0.64
N GLN A 71 2.08 7.97 -0.23
CA GLN A 71 2.63 6.98 -1.15
C GLN A 71 1.53 6.17 -1.82
N SER A 72 0.53 5.70 -1.06
CA SER A 72 -0.64 5.01 -1.60
C SER A 72 -1.39 5.87 -2.61
N PHE A 73 -1.57 7.17 -2.33
CA PHE A 73 -2.20 8.10 -3.25
C PHE A 73 -1.39 8.27 -4.54
N HIS A 74 -0.08 8.45 -4.43
CA HIS A 74 0.82 8.58 -5.58
C HIS A 74 0.78 7.35 -6.49
N LEU A 75 0.94 6.16 -5.91
CA LEU A 75 0.88 4.89 -6.65
C LEU A 75 -0.47 4.69 -7.34
N THR A 76 -1.57 5.09 -6.68
CA THR A 76 -2.91 5.06 -7.27
C THR A 76 -3.02 5.98 -8.49
N GLN A 77 -2.35 7.15 -8.51
CA GLN A 77 -2.32 8.03 -9.67
C GLN A 77 -1.43 7.49 -10.80
N GLU A 78 -0.24 6.98 -10.48
CA GLU A 78 0.67 6.41 -11.49
C GLU A 78 0.03 5.24 -12.25
N LEU A 79 -0.73 4.39 -11.55
CA LEU A 79 -1.46 3.28 -12.16
C LEU A 79 -2.59 3.76 -13.07
N ARG A 80 -3.26 4.87 -12.72
CA ARG A 80 -4.30 5.48 -13.57
C ARG A 80 -3.76 6.09 -14.85
N LEU A 81 -2.61 6.77 -14.77
CA LEU A 81 -2.03 7.46 -15.94
C LEU A 81 -1.56 6.50 -17.03
N LEU A 82 -1.25 5.25 -16.70
CA LEU A 82 -0.79 4.25 -17.66
C LEU A 82 -1.91 3.41 -18.27
N LYS A 83 -3.06 3.31 -17.61
CA LYS A 83 -4.21 2.57 -18.14
C LYS A 83 -5.13 3.56 -18.84
N GLU A 84 -5.21 3.48 -20.17
CA GLU A 84 -6.30 4.08 -20.96
C GLU A 84 -7.68 3.46 -20.60
N GLU A 85 -7.73 2.52 -19.66
CA GLU A 85 -8.97 1.96 -19.13
C GLU A 85 -9.72 3.02 -18.31
N ILE A 86 -10.81 3.52 -18.90
CA ILE A 86 -11.89 4.34 -18.32
C ILE A 86 -12.45 3.75 -17.00
N ASN A 87 -12.03 2.54 -16.62
CA ASN A 87 -12.57 1.74 -15.52
C ASN A 87 -11.49 1.29 -14.50
N TYR A 88 -10.40 2.04 -14.32
CA TYR A 88 -9.54 1.85 -13.14
C TYR A 88 -10.33 2.27 -11.89
N ASP A 89 -11.06 1.31 -11.35
CA ASP A 89 -11.86 1.49 -10.15
C ASP A 89 -10.92 1.71 -8.96
N ASP A 90 -11.08 2.84 -8.28
CA ASP A 90 -10.35 3.14 -7.05
C ASP A 90 -10.87 2.21 -5.95
N LYS A 91 -10.49 0.92 -5.97
CA LYS A 91 -11.04 -0.08 -5.03
C LYS A 91 -10.89 0.34 -3.57
N LEU A 92 -9.79 1.01 -3.25
CA LEU A 92 -9.50 1.53 -1.91
C LEU A 92 -10.17 2.89 -1.64
N GLN A 93 -10.58 3.63 -2.67
CA GLN A 93 -11.16 4.97 -2.55
C GLN A 93 -10.32 5.90 -1.66
N VAL A 94 -9.00 5.95 -1.89
CA VAL A 94 -8.04 6.66 -1.01
C VAL A 94 -8.45 8.12 -0.78
N LYS A 95 -9.01 8.79 -1.79
CA LYS A 95 -9.54 10.16 -1.68
C LYS A 95 -10.70 10.27 -0.70
N ASN A 96 -11.63 9.31 -0.71
CA ASN A 96 -12.79 9.30 0.19
C ASN A 96 -12.33 9.05 1.63
N ILE A 97 -11.41 8.09 1.82
CA ILE A 97 -10.83 7.82 3.14
C ILE A 97 -10.17 9.08 3.70
N LEU A 98 -9.33 9.75 2.92
CA LEU A 98 -8.70 11.01 3.33
C LEU A 98 -9.72 12.10 3.65
N TYR A 99 -10.73 12.30 2.79
CA TYR A 99 -11.78 13.29 3.01
C TYR A 99 -12.53 13.05 4.31
N HIS A 100 -12.96 11.80 4.56
CA HIS A 100 -13.69 11.44 5.76
C HIS A 100 -12.80 11.52 7.01
N ALA A 101 -11.53 11.13 6.93
CA ALA A 101 -10.59 11.28 8.03
C ALA A 101 -10.43 12.75 8.44
N VAL A 102 -10.22 13.67 7.48
CA VAL A 102 -10.12 15.10 7.76
C VAL A 102 -11.45 15.67 8.29
N LYS A 103 -12.57 15.26 7.69
CA LYS A 103 -13.91 15.71 8.13
C LYS A 103 -14.17 15.35 9.59
N GLU A 104 -13.88 14.11 9.99
CA GLU A 104 -14.06 13.68 11.39
C GLU A 104 -13.07 14.36 12.33
N MET A 105 -11.84 14.60 11.90
CA MET A 105 -10.84 15.31 12.70
C MET A 105 -11.24 16.77 12.96
N VAL A 106 -11.70 17.50 11.92
CA VAL A 106 -12.23 18.86 12.06
C VAL A 106 -13.45 18.88 12.97
N ARG A 107 -14.33 17.88 12.88
CA ARG A 107 -15.50 17.76 13.76
C ARG A 107 -15.09 17.57 15.22
N ALA A 108 -14.13 16.68 15.48
CA ALA A 108 -13.64 16.41 16.82
C ALA A 108 -12.97 17.64 17.46
N LEU A 109 -12.19 18.40 16.70
CA LEU A 109 -11.57 19.64 17.18
C LEU A 109 -12.60 20.71 17.55
N LYS A 110 -13.64 20.89 16.73
CA LYS A 110 -14.71 21.86 17.03
C LYS A 110 -15.47 21.52 18.32
N MET A 111 -15.80 20.24 18.50
CA MET A 111 -16.45 19.79 19.73
C MET A 111 -15.59 20.08 20.97
N HIS A 112 -14.27 19.94 20.85
CA HIS A 112 -13.35 20.24 21.94
C HIS A 112 -13.21 21.76 22.19
N GLU A 113 -13.26 22.60 21.16
CA GLU A 113 -13.28 24.07 21.33
C GLU A 113 -14.54 24.51 22.08
N ASP A 114 -15.71 24.01 21.67
CA ASP A 114 -17.00 24.30 22.31
C ASP A 114 -17.00 23.85 23.80
N GLU A 115 -16.46 22.66 24.10
CA GLU A 115 -16.33 22.15 25.48
C GLU A 115 -15.40 23.02 26.36
N VAL A 116 -14.32 23.57 25.78
CA VAL A 116 -13.38 24.43 26.51
C VAL A 116 -14.01 25.81 26.77
N GLU A 117 -14.71 26.39 25.80
CA GLU A 117 -15.43 27.67 25.99
C GLU A 117 -16.51 27.54 27.07
N ASP A 118 -17.31 26.47 27.06
CA ASP A 118 -18.33 26.21 28.08
C ASP A 118 -17.74 26.04 29.50
N MET A 119 -16.51 25.53 29.61
CA MET A 119 -15.79 25.40 30.87
C MET A 119 -15.15 26.71 31.36
N GLU A 120 -14.80 27.64 30.47
CA GLU A 120 -14.26 28.96 30.85
C GLU A 120 -15.37 29.94 31.27
N ASP A 121 -16.60 29.74 30.77
CA ASP A 121 -17.78 30.54 31.11
C ASP A 121 -18.55 30.05 32.37
N THR A 122 -18.10 28.97 33.03
CA THR A 122 -18.66 28.44 34.29
C THR A 122 -17.79 28.67 35.52
#